data_AF-A0A812M862-F1
#
_entry.id   AF-A0A812M862-F1
#
_cell.length_a   1.000
_cell.length_b   1.000
_cell.length_c   1.000
_cell.angle_alpha   90.00
_cell.angle_beta   90.00
_cell.angle_gamma   90.00
#
_symmetry.space_group_name_H-M   'P 1'
#
loop_
_entity.id
_entity.type
_entity.pdbx_description
1 polymer ?
#
loop_
_entity_poly.entity_id
_entity_poly.type
_entity_poly.pdbx_seq_one_letter_code
_entity_poly.pdbx_strand_id
1 'polypeptide(L)'
;MENKVSQRRRISQLPAQAQHSRWTRARLWLLPVVRHKYFNLLAAILILSNALFMGVETSWITCSGDVEGIGWYVANVCFTQLFLVELLLRWFVEGLPFWCDPWNIFDALLVLFSLFDDFVLAFLLSDTSQSQNLKVVFRIARMIRFVRVLRLLRLFKGLWYLVEGIVASLSSLAWAWLLLIVMMYLPAIFVTQTFGKDVNADAKTLEYFGSLPQSMYTLFKVMTMETWATIARHTASRYPGAEIFFVLYIFCTSLAVMNVVVAVIVQNTCVHAKERQEDMRSVQEKKDASAMLKILEVFQTADRQNTGQITKKEFLEAMEIPSVMQLMHEVQIDVRQVETLFDVLDYNSSGTLDSEEFVEGIMLARGEARSREVIAAQCDLWKDEHDTIKTLEQLEDEIGEAFDGMNKLIETFHADLLLARGESLQSLHESDHVVTGSDH
;
A
#
# COMPACT_ATOMS: atom_id res chain seq x y z
N MET A 1 18.11 13.79 15.73
CA MET A 1 19.46 14.13 16.25
C MET A 1 20.40 12.92 16.31
N GLU A 2 19.90 11.69 16.39
CA GLU A 2 20.69 10.44 16.48
C GLU A 2 21.67 10.20 15.34
N ASN A 3 21.36 10.65 14.12
CA ASN A 3 22.23 10.46 12.95
C ASN A 3 23.56 11.24 13.03
N LYS A 4 23.65 12.29 13.87
CA LYS A 4 24.90 13.04 14.08
C LYS A 4 25.82 12.35 15.10
N VAL A 5 25.26 11.60 16.05
CA VAL A 5 26.01 10.91 17.12
C VAL A 5 26.57 9.59 16.61
N SER A 6 25.81 8.84 15.82
CA SER A 6 26.24 7.57 15.21
C SER A 6 27.41 7.74 14.23
N GLN A 7 27.39 8.82 13.42
CA GLN A 7 28.50 9.14 12.50
C GLN A 7 29.76 9.63 13.22
N ARG A 8 29.64 10.44 14.29
CA ARG A 8 30.79 10.83 15.11
C ARG A 8 31.47 9.61 15.76
N ARG A 9 30.67 8.62 16.20
CA ARG A 9 31.20 7.35 16.74
C ARG A 9 31.90 6.48 15.68
N ARG A 10 31.42 6.45 14.43
CA ARG A 10 32.12 5.74 13.34
C ARG A 10 33.45 6.41 12.95
N ILE A 11 33.53 7.73 12.99
CA ILE A 11 34.75 8.48 12.66
C ILE A 11 35.80 8.33 13.77
N SER A 12 35.40 8.17 15.04
CA SER A 12 36.33 7.89 16.15
C SER A 12 36.89 6.46 16.17
N GLN A 13 36.36 5.55 15.34
CA GLN A 13 36.79 4.15 15.25
C GLN A 13 37.74 3.87 14.07
N LEU A 14 38.07 4.88 13.26
CA LEU A 14 39.08 4.74 12.20
C LEU A 14 40.49 4.74 12.81
N PRO A 15 41.42 3.89 12.33
CA PRO A 15 42.79 3.84 12.85
C PRO A 15 43.47 5.20 12.71
N ALA A 16 44.21 5.63 13.74
CA ALA A 16 44.79 6.98 13.88
C ALA A 16 45.67 7.43 12.68
N GLN A 17 46.20 6.49 11.88
CA GLN A 17 46.94 6.75 10.64
C GLN A 17 46.05 7.30 9.50
N ALA A 18 44.76 6.96 9.43
CA ALA A 18 43.83 7.45 8.41
C ALA A 18 43.32 8.88 8.70
N GLN A 19 43.54 9.36 9.92
CA GLN A 19 43.09 10.67 10.41
C GLN A 19 43.98 11.83 9.93
N HIS A 20 45.22 11.55 9.49
CA HIS A 20 46.23 12.57 9.17
C HIS A 20 46.34 12.97 7.69
N SER A 21 45.68 12.25 6.78
CA SER A 21 45.74 12.54 5.34
C SER A 21 45.15 13.92 5.02
N ARG A 22 45.83 14.72 4.19
CA ARG A 22 45.34 16.02 3.70
C ARG A 22 43.92 15.90 3.10
N TRP A 23 43.65 14.76 2.48
CA TRP A 23 42.35 14.38 1.92
C TRP A 23 41.24 14.30 2.98
N THR A 24 41.52 13.74 4.16
CA THR A 24 40.55 13.64 5.27
C THR A 24 40.23 15.02 5.84
N ARG A 25 41.24 15.91 5.95
CA ARG A 25 41.06 17.30 6.43
C ARG A 25 40.27 18.16 5.44
N ALA A 26 40.59 18.10 4.15
CA ALA A 26 39.84 18.82 3.11
C ALA A 26 38.37 18.35 3.05
N ARG A 27 38.15 17.03 3.13
CA ARG A 27 36.81 16.43 3.20
C ARG A 27 36.02 16.92 4.41
N LEU A 28 36.64 16.96 5.59
CA LEU A 28 36.00 17.45 6.83
C LEU A 28 35.64 18.95 6.78
N TRP A 29 36.45 19.77 6.10
CA TRP A 29 36.17 21.19 5.89
C TRP A 29 35.04 21.46 4.90
N LEU A 30 34.94 20.67 3.82
CA LEU A 30 33.91 20.82 2.80
C LEU A 30 32.56 20.22 3.20
N LEU A 31 32.55 19.26 4.12
CA LEU A 31 31.35 18.58 4.59
C LEU A 31 30.25 19.51 5.15
N PRO A 32 30.54 20.49 6.03
CA PRO A 32 29.54 21.44 6.50
C PRO A 32 29.04 22.39 5.40
N VAL A 33 29.88 22.71 4.40
CA VAL A 33 29.51 23.59 3.27
C VAL A 33 28.55 22.87 2.33
N VAL A 34 28.89 21.66 1.89
CA VAL A 34 28.06 20.86 0.96
C VAL A 34 26.74 20.44 1.58
N ARG A 35 26.72 20.13 2.89
CA ARG A 35 25.47 19.80 3.60
C ARG A 35 24.66 21.03 4.04
N HIS A 36 25.15 22.24 3.79
CA HIS A 36 24.44 23.45 4.19
C HIS A 36 23.17 23.63 3.35
N LYS A 37 22.09 24.12 3.98
CA LYS A 37 20.81 24.38 3.28
C LYS A 37 20.98 25.34 2.10
N TYR A 38 21.87 26.33 2.24
CA TYR A 38 22.20 27.29 1.18
C TYR A 38 22.88 26.65 -0.03
N PHE A 39 23.69 25.61 0.14
CA PHE A 39 24.31 24.91 -1.00
C PHE A 39 23.25 24.20 -1.85
N ASN A 40 22.28 23.54 -1.19
CA ASN A 40 21.15 22.93 -1.88
C ASN A 40 20.21 23.97 -2.51
N LEU A 41 20.01 25.12 -1.85
CA LEU A 41 19.24 26.23 -2.42
C LEU A 41 19.93 26.83 -3.65
N LEU A 42 21.25 27.00 -3.62
CA LEU A 42 22.04 27.48 -4.75
C LEU A 42 21.99 26.51 -5.93
N ALA A 43 22.13 25.20 -5.67
CA ALA A 43 21.94 24.18 -6.69
C ALA A 43 20.52 24.23 -7.29
N ALA A 44 19.49 24.43 -6.46
CA ALA A 44 18.11 24.55 -6.93
C ALA A 44 17.90 25.79 -7.82
N ILE A 45 18.45 26.95 -7.42
CA ILE A 45 18.43 28.18 -8.21
C ILE A 45 19.17 27.97 -9.53
N LEU A 46 20.33 27.30 -9.51
CA LEU A 46 21.10 26.99 -10.70
C LEU A 46 20.29 26.14 -11.69
N ILE A 47 19.63 25.07 -11.20
CA ILE A 47 18.75 24.23 -12.03
C ILE A 47 17.60 25.06 -12.63
N LEU A 48 16.93 25.90 -11.83
CA LEU A 48 15.83 26.74 -12.31
C LEU A 48 16.30 27.75 -13.36
N SER A 49 17.45 28.38 -13.12
CA SER A 49 18.04 29.34 -14.05
C SER A 49 18.44 28.69 -15.38
N ASN A 50 19.00 27.47 -15.33
CA ASN A 50 19.34 26.70 -16.52
C ASN A 50 18.09 26.31 -17.32
N ALA A 51 17.01 25.90 -16.64
CA ALA A 51 15.73 25.60 -17.28
C ALA A 51 15.11 26.81 -17.98
N LEU A 52 15.08 27.98 -17.30
CA LEU A 52 14.61 29.22 -17.89
C LEU A 52 15.47 29.64 -19.09
N PHE A 53 16.80 29.54 -18.94
CA PHE A 53 17.75 29.85 -20.01
C PHE A 53 17.49 29.01 -21.27
N MET A 54 17.34 27.69 -21.12
CA MET A 54 17.00 26.80 -22.25
C MET A 54 15.66 27.14 -22.90
N GLY A 55 14.66 27.55 -22.11
CA GLY A 55 13.37 27.98 -22.64
C GLY A 55 13.49 29.23 -23.52
N VAL A 56 14.27 30.21 -23.06
CA VAL A 56 14.55 31.45 -23.81
C VAL A 56 15.37 31.16 -25.07
N GLU A 57 16.43 30.35 -24.97
CA GLU A 57 17.24 29.91 -26.11
C GLU A 57 16.36 29.25 -27.19
N THR A 58 15.48 28.34 -26.78
CA THR A 58 14.57 27.62 -27.71
C THR A 58 13.60 28.59 -28.39
N SER A 59 13.01 29.52 -27.64
CA SER A 59 12.13 30.55 -28.20
C SER A 59 12.86 31.46 -29.19
N TRP A 60 14.08 31.87 -28.85
CA TRP A 60 14.89 32.75 -29.68
C TRP A 60 15.29 32.10 -31.00
N ILE A 61 15.81 30.88 -30.95
CA ILE A 61 16.20 30.11 -32.15
C ILE A 61 15.00 29.96 -33.11
N THR A 62 13.80 29.74 -32.56
CA THR A 62 12.57 29.57 -33.36
C THR A 62 12.12 30.90 -34.02
N CYS A 63 12.25 32.03 -33.32
CA CYS A 63 11.81 33.33 -33.82
C CYS A 63 12.83 34.01 -34.75
N SER A 64 14.12 33.90 -34.46
CA SER A 64 15.18 34.60 -35.18
C SER A 64 15.73 33.82 -36.37
N GLY A 65 15.49 32.50 -36.42
CA GLY A 65 16.03 31.62 -37.47
C GLY A 65 17.56 31.50 -37.46
N ASP A 66 18.21 32.10 -36.47
CA ASP A 66 19.67 32.23 -36.39
C ASP A 66 20.28 31.00 -35.72
N VAL A 67 21.41 30.55 -36.26
CA VAL A 67 22.07 29.32 -35.83
C VAL A 67 22.87 29.63 -34.56
N GLU A 68 22.58 28.92 -33.47
CA GLU A 68 23.31 28.90 -32.17
C GLU A 68 24.45 29.92 -32.06
N GLY A 69 24.11 31.17 -31.72
CA GLY A 69 25.13 32.20 -31.49
C GLY A 69 26.12 31.73 -30.42
N ILE A 70 27.41 32.04 -30.61
CA ILE A 70 28.52 31.62 -29.73
C ILE A 70 28.21 31.88 -28.24
N GLY A 71 27.49 32.97 -27.93
CA GLY A 71 27.06 33.29 -26.57
C GLY A 71 26.18 32.23 -25.91
N TRP A 72 25.25 31.62 -26.65
CA TRP A 72 24.38 30.54 -26.15
C TRP A 72 25.18 29.28 -25.83
N TYR A 73 26.11 28.91 -26.72
CA TYR A 73 27.01 27.79 -26.50
C TYR A 73 27.88 27.99 -25.25
N VAL A 74 28.52 29.16 -25.11
CA VAL A 74 29.36 29.49 -23.96
C VAL A 74 28.57 29.42 -22.66
N ALA A 75 27.35 29.96 -22.63
CA ALA A 75 26.49 29.90 -21.45
C ALA A 75 26.10 28.45 -21.08
N ASN A 76 25.75 27.62 -22.07
CA ASN A 76 25.44 26.20 -21.86
C ASN A 76 26.64 25.43 -21.29
N VAL A 77 27.83 25.64 -21.85
CA VAL A 77 29.07 25.05 -21.31
C VAL A 77 29.32 25.53 -19.88
N CYS A 78 29.14 26.83 -19.59
CA CYS A 78 29.28 27.36 -18.23
C CYS A 78 28.34 26.67 -17.25
N PHE A 79 27.07 26.48 -17.59
CA PHE A 79 26.14 25.72 -16.75
C PHE A 79 26.62 24.28 -16.54
N THR A 80 27.02 23.58 -17.60
CA THR A 80 27.55 22.21 -17.50
C THR A 80 28.76 22.13 -16.59
N GLN A 81 29.68 23.10 -16.65
CA GLN A 81 30.83 23.17 -15.73
C GLN A 81 30.41 23.41 -14.28
N LEU A 82 29.44 24.29 -14.03
CA LEU A 82 28.93 24.52 -12.68
C LEU A 82 28.30 23.25 -12.08
N PHE A 83 27.53 22.51 -12.87
CA PHE A 83 26.96 21.23 -12.44
C PHE A 83 28.03 20.16 -12.24
N LEU A 84 29.05 20.11 -13.08
CA LEU A 84 30.19 19.20 -12.90
C LEU A 84 30.92 19.50 -11.59
N VAL A 85 31.19 20.76 -11.29
CA VAL A 85 31.83 21.17 -10.03
C VAL A 85 30.94 20.81 -8.83
N GLU A 86 29.63 21.08 -8.90
CA GLU A 86 28.67 20.66 -7.86
C GLU A 86 28.73 19.14 -7.61
N LEU A 87 28.71 18.35 -8.68
CA LEU A 87 28.75 16.89 -8.64
C LEU A 87 30.05 16.36 -8.02
N LEU A 88 31.20 16.89 -8.49
CA LEU A 88 32.51 16.51 -7.99
C LEU A 88 32.68 16.86 -6.51
N LEU A 89 32.18 18.03 -6.07
CA LEU A 89 32.20 18.41 -4.66
C LEU A 89 31.38 17.45 -3.80
N ARG A 90 30.18 17.04 -4.26
CA ARG A 90 29.37 16.04 -3.54
C ARG A 90 30.05 14.68 -3.49
N TRP A 91 30.55 14.19 -4.62
CA TRP A 91 31.24 12.92 -4.68
C TRP A 91 32.49 12.91 -3.78
N PHE A 92 33.25 14.00 -3.75
CA PHE A 92 34.42 14.14 -2.87
C PHE A 92 34.05 14.10 -1.38
N VAL A 93 32.94 14.75 -0.98
CA VAL A 93 32.48 14.79 0.42
C VAL A 93 31.85 13.46 0.85
N GLU A 94 31.03 12.85 0.01
CA GLU A 94 30.28 11.64 0.34
C GLU A 94 31.11 10.36 0.14
N GLY A 95 32.00 10.32 -0.84
CA GLY A 95 32.86 9.17 -1.15
C GLY A 95 32.08 8.03 -1.81
N LEU A 96 32.39 6.78 -1.46
CA LEU A 96 31.69 5.60 -1.99
C LEU A 96 30.16 5.57 -1.75
N PRO A 97 29.64 6.02 -0.60
CA PRO A 97 28.19 6.15 -0.38
C PRO A 97 27.45 7.01 -1.41
N PHE A 98 28.14 7.90 -2.12
CA PHE A 98 27.55 8.72 -3.19
C PHE A 98 26.83 7.86 -4.24
N TRP A 99 27.43 6.72 -4.62
CA TRP A 99 26.92 5.81 -5.64
C TRP A 99 25.78 4.91 -5.15
N CYS A 100 25.36 5.04 -3.89
CA CYS A 100 24.20 4.34 -3.37
C CYS A 100 22.92 5.19 -3.41
N ASP A 101 23.03 6.51 -3.61
CA ASP A 101 21.87 7.40 -3.71
C ASP A 101 21.42 7.49 -5.19
N PRO A 102 20.19 7.05 -5.54
CA PRO A 102 19.66 7.12 -6.90
C PRO A 102 19.71 8.53 -7.49
N TRP A 103 19.55 9.57 -6.68
CA TRP A 103 19.59 10.95 -7.15
C TRP A 103 20.97 11.41 -7.57
N ASN A 104 21.99 10.94 -6.86
CA ASN A 104 23.38 11.23 -7.17
C ASN A 104 23.81 10.51 -8.45
N ILE A 105 23.38 9.25 -8.63
CA ILE A 105 23.60 8.49 -9.88
C ILE A 105 22.90 9.19 -11.05
N PHE A 106 21.63 9.59 -10.87
CA PHE A 106 20.86 10.28 -11.88
C PHE A 106 21.53 11.59 -12.31
N ASP A 107 21.96 12.43 -11.35
CA ASP A 107 22.65 13.68 -11.65
C ASP A 107 24.00 13.44 -12.35
N ALA A 108 24.75 12.41 -11.93
CA ALA A 108 25.99 12.01 -12.58
C ALA A 108 25.77 11.60 -14.05
N LEU A 109 24.72 10.84 -14.33
CA LEU A 109 24.33 10.48 -15.70
C LEU A 109 23.93 11.71 -16.53
N LEU A 110 23.17 12.64 -15.96
CA LEU A 110 22.78 13.87 -16.64
C LEU A 110 23.98 14.77 -16.95
N VAL A 111 24.92 14.91 -16.02
CA VAL A 111 26.18 15.65 -16.26
C VAL A 111 27.00 14.95 -17.33
N LEU A 112 27.10 13.61 -17.31
CA LEU A 112 27.80 12.85 -18.34
C LEU A 112 27.18 13.06 -19.73
N PHE A 113 25.86 13.00 -19.85
CA PHE A 113 25.16 13.28 -21.11
C PHE A 113 25.36 14.72 -21.56
N SER A 114 25.40 15.68 -20.63
CA SER A 114 25.67 17.10 -20.95
C SER A 114 27.08 17.29 -21.50
N LEU A 115 28.08 16.63 -20.90
CA LEU A 115 29.46 16.66 -21.39
C LEU A 115 29.60 15.99 -22.76
N PHE A 116 28.90 14.87 -22.96
CA PHE A 116 28.90 14.19 -24.25
C PHE A 116 28.31 15.09 -25.35
N ASP A 117 27.18 15.75 -25.07
CA ASP A 117 26.55 16.70 -26.00
C ASP A 117 27.46 17.92 -26.27
N ASP A 118 27.94 18.60 -25.22
CA ASP A 118 28.70 19.86 -25.38
C ASP A 118 30.08 19.66 -26.04
N PHE A 119 30.73 18.51 -25.82
CA PHE A 119 32.11 18.26 -26.29
C PHE A 119 32.20 17.24 -27.43
N VAL A 120 31.53 16.09 -27.33
CA VAL A 120 31.67 15.01 -28.32
C VAL A 120 30.87 15.31 -29.57
N LEU A 121 29.63 15.80 -29.41
CA LEU A 121 28.79 16.13 -30.56
C LEU A 121 29.33 17.35 -31.33
N ALA A 122 29.80 18.38 -30.62
CA ALA A 122 30.40 19.56 -31.23
C ALA A 122 31.67 19.22 -32.04
N PHE A 123 32.54 18.36 -31.50
CA PHE A 123 33.76 17.91 -32.17
C PHE A 123 33.48 17.02 -33.39
N LEU A 124 32.54 16.07 -33.27
CA LEU A 124 32.18 15.19 -34.38
C LEU A 124 31.48 15.94 -35.53
N LEU A 125 30.72 16.99 -35.22
CA LEU A 125 30.07 17.82 -36.22
C LEU A 125 31.04 18.68 -37.02
N SER A 126 32.17 19.11 -36.42
CA SER A 126 33.18 19.91 -37.15
C SER A 126 33.91 19.14 -38.25
N ASP A 127 33.96 17.80 -38.18
CA ASP A 127 34.76 16.97 -39.07
C ASP A 127 33.93 16.17 -40.10
N THR A 128 32.59 16.14 -39.97
CA THR A 128 31.77 15.19 -40.73
C THR A 128 31.14 15.80 -41.99
N SER A 129 31.82 15.68 -43.13
CA SER A 129 31.31 16.10 -44.44
C SER A 129 30.46 15.05 -45.19
N GLN A 130 30.18 13.83 -44.67
CA GLN A 130 29.85 12.74 -45.61
C GLN A 130 28.78 11.68 -45.29
N SER A 131 27.83 11.85 -44.36
CA SER A 131 26.62 10.98 -44.42
C SER A 131 25.32 11.59 -43.92
N GLN A 132 24.24 11.32 -44.65
CA GLN A 132 22.87 11.74 -44.30
C GLN A 132 22.37 11.05 -43.02
N ASN A 133 22.81 9.80 -42.76
CA ASN A 133 22.46 9.06 -41.55
C ASN A 133 23.07 9.72 -40.30
N LEU A 134 24.31 10.21 -40.38
CA LEU A 134 24.93 10.93 -39.26
C LEU A 134 24.23 12.26 -38.96
N LYS A 135 23.71 12.97 -39.97
CA LYS A 135 22.92 14.20 -39.75
C LYS A 135 21.65 13.94 -38.94
N VAL A 136 20.97 12.80 -39.15
CA VAL A 136 19.80 12.41 -38.35
C VAL A 136 20.20 12.07 -36.92
N VAL A 137 21.27 11.29 -36.75
CA VAL A 137 21.81 10.96 -35.42
C VAL A 137 22.20 12.22 -34.66
N PHE A 138 22.87 13.18 -35.30
CA PHE A 138 23.23 14.44 -34.69
C PHE A 138 22.02 15.33 -34.36
N ARG A 139 20.96 15.28 -35.18
CA ARG A 139 19.70 15.96 -34.86
C ARG A 139 19.05 15.38 -33.60
N ILE A 140 19.09 14.06 -33.44
CA ILE A 140 18.57 13.38 -32.24
C ILE A 140 19.48 13.65 -31.04
N ALA A 141 20.80 13.65 -31.22
CA ALA A 141 21.75 13.96 -30.16
C ALA A 141 21.54 15.37 -29.59
N ARG A 142 21.23 16.37 -30.44
CA ARG A 142 20.82 17.71 -29.97
C ARG A 142 19.57 17.72 -29.08
N MET A 143 18.75 16.66 -29.09
CA MET A 143 17.60 16.56 -28.18
C MET A 143 18.02 16.10 -26.78
N ILE A 144 19.17 15.43 -26.64
CA ILE A 144 19.75 15.02 -25.34
C ILE A 144 19.97 16.24 -24.44
N ARG A 145 20.30 17.38 -25.06
CA ARG A 145 20.42 18.68 -24.41
C ARG A 145 19.19 19.06 -23.58
N PHE A 146 17.98 18.60 -23.94
CA PHE A 146 16.76 18.87 -23.17
C PHE A 146 16.57 17.91 -21.99
N VAL A 147 17.25 16.76 -21.99
CA VAL A 147 17.25 15.81 -20.85
C VAL A 147 17.79 16.50 -19.59
N ARG A 148 18.65 17.53 -19.73
CA ARG A 148 19.13 18.31 -18.58
C ARG A 148 18.01 19.07 -17.84
N VAL A 149 16.85 19.32 -18.47
CA VAL A 149 15.63 19.85 -17.80
C VAL A 149 15.15 18.90 -16.71
N LEU A 150 15.36 17.60 -16.86
CA LEU A 150 14.95 16.59 -15.88
C LEU A 150 15.67 16.77 -14.52
N ARG A 151 16.73 17.58 -14.43
CA ARG A 151 17.30 18.01 -13.15
C ARG A 151 16.27 18.68 -12.24
N LEU A 152 15.22 19.30 -12.80
CA LEU A 152 14.10 19.87 -12.03
C LEU A 152 13.37 18.83 -11.17
N LEU A 153 13.35 17.55 -11.59
CA LEU A 153 12.70 16.47 -10.82
C LEU A 153 13.31 16.33 -9.42
N ARG A 154 14.58 16.70 -9.25
CA ARG A 154 15.28 16.68 -7.96
C ARG A 154 14.72 17.67 -6.94
N LEU A 155 14.12 18.77 -7.40
CA LEU A 155 13.45 19.75 -6.52
C LEU A 155 12.21 19.15 -5.87
N PHE A 156 11.57 18.22 -6.56
CA PHE A 156 10.33 17.58 -6.14
C PHE A 156 10.60 16.15 -5.69
N LYS A 157 11.23 16.00 -4.52
CA LYS A 157 11.40 14.66 -3.91
C LYS A 157 10.07 13.91 -3.75
N GLY A 158 8.96 14.62 -3.57
CA GLY A 158 7.61 14.04 -3.56
C GLY A 158 7.20 13.40 -4.88
N LEU A 159 7.66 13.95 -6.02
CA LEU A 159 7.38 13.41 -7.36
C LEU A 159 8.08 12.07 -7.58
N TRP A 160 9.21 11.83 -6.92
CA TRP A 160 9.93 10.57 -7.04
C TRP A 160 9.14 9.39 -6.49
N TYR A 161 8.39 9.55 -5.40
CA TYR A 161 7.51 8.48 -4.91
C TYR A 161 6.43 8.13 -5.94
N LEU A 162 5.96 9.10 -6.72
CA LEU A 162 5.04 8.85 -7.83
C LEU A 162 5.74 8.12 -8.99
N VAL A 163 6.94 8.55 -9.36
CA VAL A 163 7.74 7.90 -10.42
C VAL A 163 8.10 6.47 -10.03
N GLU A 164 8.50 6.23 -8.78
CA GLU A 164 8.78 4.90 -8.24
C GLU A 164 7.56 3.99 -8.33
N GLY A 165 6.36 4.49 -8.00
CA GLY A 165 5.11 3.77 -8.21
C GLY A 165 4.82 3.47 -9.68
N ILE A 166 5.07 4.41 -10.59
CA ILE A 166 4.93 4.19 -12.03
C ILE A 166 5.90 3.12 -12.51
N VAL A 167 7.17 3.19 -12.14
CA VAL A 167 8.19 2.20 -12.54
C VAL A 167 7.87 0.81 -11.98
N ALA A 168 7.44 0.72 -10.73
CA ALA A 168 7.01 -0.54 -10.13
C ALA A 168 5.77 -1.13 -10.84
N SER A 169 4.85 -0.29 -11.32
CA SER A 169 3.69 -0.76 -12.11
C SER A 169 4.05 -1.15 -13.54
N LEU A 170 5.10 -0.58 -14.14
CA LEU A 170 5.53 -0.96 -15.50
C LEU A 170 5.91 -2.44 -15.59
N SER A 171 6.53 -3.03 -14.56
CA SER A 171 6.85 -4.47 -14.58
C SER A 171 5.59 -5.35 -14.59
N SER A 172 4.52 -4.92 -13.92
CA SER A 172 3.23 -5.62 -13.97
C SER A 172 2.57 -5.54 -15.35
N LEU A 173 2.83 -4.46 -16.09
CA LEU A 173 2.29 -4.22 -17.42
C LEU A 173 3.12 -4.79 -18.56
N ALA A 174 4.35 -5.24 -18.29
CA ALA A 174 5.26 -5.73 -19.33
C ALA A 174 4.63 -6.84 -20.18
N TRP A 175 3.89 -7.75 -19.57
CA TRP A 175 3.18 -8.83 -20.27
C TRP A 175 2.00 -8.32 -21.12
N ALA A 176 1.27 -7.33 -20.63
CA ALA A 176 0.18 -6.70 -21.38
C ALA A 176 0.73 -5.93 -22.60
N TRP A 177 1.85 -5.22 -22.43
CA TRP A 177 2.56 -4.56 -23.53
C TRP A 177 3.08 -5.56 -24.58
N LEU A 178 3.64 -6.68 -24.14
CA LEU A 178 4.09 -7.74 -25.05
C LEU A 178 2.92 -8.29 -25.89
N LEU A 179 1.79 -8.60 -25.24
CA LEU A 179 0.58 -9.06 -25.93
C LEU A 179 0.08 -8.03 -26.95
N LEU A 180 0.07 -6.74 -26.59
CA LEU A 180 -0.31 -5.64 -27.47
C LEU A 180 0.62 -5.55 -28.69
N ILE A 181 1.94 -5.68 -28.49
CA ILE A 181 2.91 -5.69 -29.60
C ILE A 181 2.65 -6.87 -30.54
N VAL A 182 2.40 -8.07 -30.01
CA VAL A 182 2.09 -9.27 -30.83
C VAL A 182 0.81 -9.05 -31.66
N MET A 183 -0.23 -8.49 -31.04
CA MET A 183 -1.51 -8.21 -31.71
C MET A 183 -1.41 -7.11 -32.77
N MET A 184 -0.42 -6.21 -32.70
CA MET A 184 -0.11 -5.30 -33.80
C MET A 184 0.79 -5.95 -34.86
N TYR A 185 1.76 -6.76 -34.43
CA TYR A 185 2.78 -7.33 -35.30
C TYR A 185 2.24 -8.35 -36.30
N LEU A 186 1.43 -9.32 -35.86
CA LEU A 186 0.91 -10.37 -36.75
C LEU A 186 0.00 -9.80 -37.85
N PRO A 187 -1.01 -8.96 -37.56
CA PRO A 187 -1.82 -8.36 -38.61
C PRO A 187 -1.03 -7.34 -39.43
N ALA A 188 0.02 -6.69 -38.87
CA ALA A 188 0.90 -5.81 -39.63
C ALA A 188 1.64 -6.57 -40.74
N ILE A 189 2.13 -7.79 -40.46
CA ILE A 189 2.71 -8.65 -41.51
C ILE A 189 1.67 -8.92 -42.59
N PHE A 190 0.45 -9.31 -42.21
CA PHE A 190 -0.63 -9.62 -43.16
C PHE A 190 -0.94 -8.44 -44.10
N VAL A 191 -1.16 -7.24 -43.56
CA VAL A 191 -1.48 -6.05 -44.38
C VAL A 191 -0.30 -5.57 -45.21
N THR A 192 0.94 -5.70 -44.70
CA THR A 192 2.15 -5.36 -45.46
C THR A 192 2.30 -6.28 -46.67
N GLN A 193 2.06 -7.58 -46.49
CA GLN A 193 2.21 -8.56 -47.58
C GLN A 193 1.05 -8.49 -48.57
N THR A 194 -0.18 -8.19 -48.10
CA THR A 194 -1.38 -8.18 -48.93
C THR A 194 -1.57 -6.86 -49.67
N PHE A 195 -1.45 -5.72 -48.95
CA PHE A 195 -1.73 -4.39 -49.50
C PHE A 195 -0.45 -3.62 -49.80
N GLY A 196 0.56 -3.70 -48.92
CA GLY A 196 1.80 -2.94 -49.05
C GLY A 196 2.73 -3.37 -50.18
N LYS A 197 2.63 -4.64 -50.62
CA LYS A 197 3.45 -5.22 -51.70
C LYS A 197 2.66 -5.47 -52.99
N ASP A 198 1.41 -5.02 -53.08
CA ASP A 198 0.68 -5.09 -54.34
C ASP A 198 1.35 -4.17 -55.37
N VAL A 199 1.53 -4.69 -56.58
CA VAL A 199 2.07 -3.96 -57.73
C VAL A 199 1.19 -2.74 -58.07
N ASN A 200 -0.09 -2.79 -57.71
CA ASN A 200 -1.04 -1.70 -57.95
C ASN A 200 -1.32 -0.82 -56.73
N ALA A 201 -0.48 -0.88 -55.68
CA ALA A 201 -0.63 -0.04 -54.50
C ALA A 201 -0.41 1.44 -54.85
N ASP A 202 -1.33 2.31 -54.44
CA ASP A 202 -1.20 3.75 -54.60
C ASP A 202 -0.32 4.36 -53.50
N ALA A 203 0.04 5.64 -53.65
CA ALA A 203 0.94 6.32 -52.72
C ALA A 203 0.43 6.31 -51.27
N LYS A 204 -0.90 6.37 -51.05
CA LYS A 204 -1.50 6.28 -49.72
C LYS A 204 -1.46 4.87 -49.15
N THR A 205 -1.73 3.84 -49.95
CA THR A 205 -1.57 2.44 -49.49
C THR A 205 -0.11 2.15 -49.10
N LEU A 206 0.86 2.69 -49.84
CA LEU A 206 2.29 2.60 -49.51
C LEU A 206 2.66 3.42 -48.26
N GLU A 207 2.05 4.58 -48.03
CA GLU A 207 2.21 5.35 -46.79
C GLU A 207 1.72 4.57 -45.57
N TYR A 208 0.59 3.86 -45.71
CA TYR A 208 -0.01 3.07 -44.63
C TYR A 208 0.65 1.72 -44.40
N PHE A 209 1.00 1.00 -45.48
CA PHE A 209 1.37 -0.42 -45.41
C PHE A 209 2.69 -0.77 -46.12
N GLY A 210 3.43 0.21 -46.66
CA GLY A 210 4.59 -0.04 -47.51
C GLY A 210 5.77 -0.73 -46.81
N SER A 211 5.86 -0.61 -45.49
CA SER A 211 6.84 -1.33 -44.67
C SER A 211 6.21 -1.84 -43.37
N LEU A 212 6.83 -2.83 -42.75
CA LEU A 212 6.33 -3.42 -41.52
C LEU A 212 6.16 -2.39 -40.38
N PRO A 213 7.10 -1.46 -40.13
CA PRO A 213 6.91 -0.41 -39.12
C PRO A 213 5.76 0.55 -39.45
N GLN A 214 5.56 0.89 -40.74
CA GLN A 214 4.44 1.72 -41.18
C GLN A 214 3.11 1.01 -40.95
N SER A 215 3.01 -0.28 -41.31
CA SER A 215 1.83 -1.12 -41.05
C SER A 215 1.53 -1.23 -39.56
N MET A 216 2.56 -1.43 -38.72
CA MET A 216 2.39 -1.46 -37.26
C MET A 216 1.86 -0.12 -36.73
N TYR A 217 2.39 1.01 -37.21
CA TYR A 217 1.92 2.34 -36.83
C TYR A 217 0.49 2.62 -37.31
N THR A 218 0.14 2.22 -38.53
CA THR A 218 -1.22 2.33 -39.06
C THR A 218 -2.20 1.51 -38.23
N LEU A 219 -1.85 0.27 -37.86
CA LEU A 219 -2.69 -0.56 -37.01
C LEU A 219 -2.77 -0.03 -35.57
N PHE A 220 -1.71 0.59 -35.05
CA PHE A 220 -1.78 1.33 -33.79
C PHE A 220 -2.82 2.47 -33.84
N LYS A 221 -2.85 3.27 -34.91
CA LYS A 221 -3.89 4.30 -35.11
C LYS A 221 -5.29 3.68 -35.12
N VAL A 222 -5.48 2.59 -35.86
CA VAL A 222 -6.74 1.86 -35.93
C VAL A 222 -7.16 1.34 -34.55
N MET A 223 -6.23 0.79 -33.76
CA MET A 223 -6.48 0.34 -32.39
C MET A 223 -6.95 1.49 -31.48
N THR A 224 -6.36 2.68 -31.63
CA THR A 224 -6.80 3.90 -30.90
C THR A 224 -8.09 4.52 -31.43
N MET A 225 -8.73 3.88 -32.42
CA MET A 225 -9.91 4.38 -33.15
C MET A 225 -9.66 5.68 -33.93
N GLU A 226 -8.39 6.06 -34.13
CA GLU A 226 -8.04 7.26 -34.86
C GLU A 226 -8.03 6.98 -36.37
N THR A 227 -8.85 7.73 -37.12
CA THR A 227 -8.84 7.74 -38.60
C THR A 227 -9.13 6.37 -39.26
N TRP A 228 -9.57 5.36 -38.49
CA TRP A 228 -9.73 3.99 -38.95
C TRP A 228 -10.71 3.86 -40.13
N ALA A 229 -11.82 4.62 -40.11
CA ALA A 229 -12.84 4.57 -41.16
C ALA A 229 -12.31 5.11 -42.51
N THR A 230 -11.34 6.04 -42.48
CA THR A 230 -10.71 6.56 -43.69
C THR A 230 -9.74 5.53 -44.27
N ILE A 231 -8.94 4.89 -43.40
CA ILE A 231 -8.00 3.83 -43.79
C ILE A 231 -8.77 2.62 -44.35
N ALA A 232 -9.83 2.19 -43.67
CA ALA A 232 -10.65 1.05 -44.08
C ALA A 232 -11.34 1.31 -45.43
N ARG A 233 -12.05 2.44 -45.58
CA ARG A 233 -12.73 2.78 -46.85
C ARG A 233 -11.75 2.93 -48.02
N HIS A 234 -10.60 3.56 -47.78
CA HIS A 234 -9.58 3.72 -48.81
C HIS A 234 -9.04 2.35 -49.26
N THR A 235 -8.72 1.47 -48.31
CA THR A 235 -8.25 0.11 -48.61
C THR A 235 -9.34 -0.71 -49.30
N ALA A 236 -10.60 -0.59 -48.87
CA ALA A 236 -11.74 -1.33 -49.41
C ALA A 236 -12.10 -0.95 -50.85
N SER A 237 -11.90 0.32 -51.21
CA SER A 237 -12.09 0.80 -52.59
C SER A 237 -11.22 0.05 -53.60
N ARG A 238 -10.08 -0.51 -53.15
CA ARG A 238 -9.14 -1.26 -53.97
C ARG A 238 -9.20 -2.78 -53.73
N TYR A 239 -9.41 -3.19 -52.48
CA TYR A 239 -9.44 -4.57 -52.03
C TYR A 239 -10.81 -4.88 -51.41
N PRO A 240 -11.76 -5.42 -52.19
CA PRO A 240 -13.05 -5.84 -51.68
C PRO A 240 -12.87 -6.82 -50.51
N GLY A 241 -13.54 -6.56 -49.37
CA GLY A 241 -13.41 -7.36 -48.15
C GLY A 241 -12.39 -6.87 -47.12
N ALA A 242 -11.57 -5.85 -47.44
CA ALA A 242 -10.64 -5.26 -46.46
C ALA A 242 -11.35 -4.62 -45.26
N GLU A 243 -12.58 -4.11 -45.42
CA GLU A 243 -13.37 -3.56 -44.30
C GLU A 243 -13.64 -4.61 -43.22
N ILE A 244 -13.88 -5.87 -43.62
CA ILE A 244 -14.13 -6.97 -42.69
C ILE A 244 -12.89 -7.22 -41.83
N PHE A 245 -11.70 -7.17 -42.43
CA PHE A 245 -10.45 -7.30 -41.69
C PHE A 245 -10.29 -6.19 -40.64
N PHE A 246 -10.52 -4.91 -41.00
CA PHE A 246 -10.39 -3.80 -40.05
C PHE A 246 -11.45 -3.87 -38.95
N VAL A 247 -12.70 -4.23 -39.26
CA VAL A 247 -13.76 -4.40 -38.26
C VAL A 247 -13.42 -5.55 -37.29
N LEU A 248 -12.92 -6.68 -37.79
CA LEU A 248 -12.49 -7.79 -36.97
C LEU A 248 -11.29 -7.42 -36.10
N TYR A 249 -10.30 -6.73 -36.66
CA TYR A 249 -9.14 -6.22 -35.94
C TYR A 249 -9.55 -5.25 -34.82
N ILE A 250 -10.47 -4.34 -35.11
CA ILE A 250 -11.06 -3.43 -34.12
C ILE A 250 -11.76 -4.23 -33.02
N PHE A 251 -12.62 -5.18 -33.36
CA PHE A 251 -13.31 -6.01 -32.36
C PHE A 251 -12.31 -6.72 -31.43
N CYS A 252 -11.27 -7.32 -31.99
CA CYS A 252 -10.21 -7.97 -31.22
C CYS A 252 -9.40 -6.99 -30.35
N THR A 253 -9.07 -5.80 -30.84
CA THR A 253 -8.18 -4.88 -30.12
C THR A 253 -8.91 -3.95 -29.15
N SER A 254 -10.08 -3.44 -29.50
CA SER A 254 -10.85 -2.51 -28.66
C SER A 254 -11.60 -3.23 -27.55
N LEU A 255 -12.17 -4.42 -27.83
CA LEU A 255 -12.92 -5.17 -26.81
C LEU A 255 -12.02 -6.08 -25.99
N ALA A 256 -10.98 -6.69 -26.58
CA ALA A 256 -10.08 -7.56 -25.83
C ALA A 256 -8.92 -6.78 -25.23
N VAL A 257 -8.09 -6.09 -26.03
CA VAL A 257 -6.78 -5.60 -25.54
C VAL A 257 -6.91 -4.41 -24.60
N MET A 258 -7.64 -3.34 -24.96
CA MET A 258 -7.78 -2.19 -24.06
C MET A 258 -8.45 -2.58 -22.73
N ASN A 259 -9.46 -3.45 -22.79
CA ASN A 259 -10.13 -3.92 -21.58
C ASN A 259 -9.27 -4.88 -20.77
N VAL A 260 -8.45 -5.73 -21.40
CA VAL A 260 -7.48 -6.62 -20.71
C VAL A 260 -6.38 -5.80 -20.04
N VAL A 261 -5.83 -4.77 -20.70
CA VAL A 261 -4.82 -3.90 -20.10
C VAL A 261 -5.40 -3.22 -18.85
N VAL A 262 -6.61 -2.65 -18.94
CA VAL A 262 -7.30 -2.05 -17.80
C VAL A 262 -7.56 -3.10 -16.71
N ALA A 263 -8.03 -4.29 -17.06
CA ALA A 263 -8.27 -5.36 -16.12
C ALA A 263 -6.99 -5.82 -15.39
N VAL A 264 -5.86 -5.91 -16.10
CA VAL A 264 -4.56 -6.27 -15.51
C VAL A 264 -4.09 -5.17 -14.55
N ILE A 265 -4.24 -3.89 -14.90
CA ILE A 265 -3.91 -2.77 -14.00
C ILE A 265 -4.77 -2.84 -12.72
N VAL A 266 -6.07 -3.05 -12.87
CA VAL A 266 -7.01 -3.17 -11.74
C VAL A 266 -6.66 -4.39 -10.90
N GLN A 267 -6.43 -5.54 -11.51
CA GLN A 267 -6.07 -6.78 -10.82
C GLN A 267 -4.77 -6.62 -10.05
N ASN A 268 -3.73 -6.04 -10.65
CA ASN A 268 -2.46 -5.82 -9.97
C ASN A 268 -2.60 -4.85 -8.79
N THR A 269 -3.42 -3.80 -8.96
CA THR A 269 -3.74 -2.85 -7.86
C THR A 269 -4.49 -3.54 -6.73
N CYS A 270 -5.49 -4.38 -7.05
CA CYS A 270 -6.24 -5.14 -6.07
C CYS A 270 -5.39 -6.18 -5.34
N VAL A 271 -4.50 -6.88 -6.05
CA VAL A 271 -3.56 -7.85 -5.46
C VAL A 271 -2.61 -7.14 -4.50
N HIS A 272 -1.97 -6.05 -4.91
CA HIS A 272 -1.08 -5.29 -4.02
C HIS A 272 -1.82 -4.67 -2.83
N ALA A 273 -3.07 -4.22 -3.00
CA ALA A 273 -3.89 -3.76 -1.88
C ALA A 273 -4.19 -4.90 -0.89
N LYS A 274 -4.49 -6.10 -1.41
CA LYS A 274 -4.80 -7.28 -0.60
C LYS A 274 -3.56 -7.82 0.13
N GLU A 275 -2.43 -7.96 -0.55
CA GLU A 275 -1.14 -8.35 0.04
C GLU A 275 -0.77 -7.39 1.18
N ARG A 276 -0.88 -6.08 0.94
CA ARG A 276 -0.61 -5.08 1.98
C ARG A 276 -1.56 -5.19 3.16
N GLN A 277 -2.83 -5.52 2.93
CA GLN A 277 -3.81 -5.73 3.99
C GLN A 277 -3.50 -7.01 4.79
N GLU A 278 -3.11 -8.10 4.13
CA GLU A 278 -2.69 -9.35 4.76
C GLU A 278 -1.39 -9.19 5.57
N ASP A 279 -0.40 -8.47 5.03
CA ASP A 279 0.82 -8.12 5.75
C ASP A 279 0.52 -7.31 7.01
N MET A 280 -0.33 -6.27 6.89
CA MET A 280 -0.74 -5.48 8.05
C MET A 280 -1.51 -6.32 9.08
N ARG A 281 -2.36 -7.25 8.63
CA ARG A 281 -3.09 -8.18 9.51
C ARG A 281 -2.14 -9.11 10.25
N SER A 282 -1.17 -9.73 9.57
CA SER A 282 -0.21 -10.63 10.21
C SER A 282 0.69 -9.91 11.22
N VAL A 283 1.05 -8.65 10.94
CA VAL A 283 1.78 -7.80 11.89
C VAL A 283 0.90 -7.47 13.09
N GLN A 284 -0.38 -7.20 12.88
CA GLN A 284 -1.33 -6.94 13.96
C GLN A 284 -1.54 -8.18 14.83
N GLU A 285 -1.75 -9.36 14.25
CA GLU A 285 -1.91 -10.63 14.99
C GLU A 285 -0.68 -10.93 15.87
N LYS A 286 0.53 -10.66 15.37
CA LYS A 286 1.77 -10.78 16.18
C LYS A 286 1.82 -9.78 17.34
N LYS A 287 1.35 -8.55 17.12
CA LYS A 287 1.23 -7.55 18.19
C LYS A 287 0.15 -7.95 19.19
N ASP A 288 -0.94 -8.54 18.73
CA ASP A 288 -2.05 -9.07 19.53
C ASP A 288 -1.58 -10.19 20.45
N ALA A 289 -0.93 -11.21 19.90
CA ALA A 289 -0.33 -12.29 20.68
C ALA A 289 0.74 -11.79 21.67
N SER A 290 1.60 -10.86 21.24
CA SER A 290 2.63 -10.30 22.13
C SER A 290 2.06 -9.48 23.27
N ALA A 291 0.96 -8.75 23.06
CA ALA A 291 0.32 -8.00 24.13
C ALA A 291 -0.39 -8.93 25.12
N MET A 292 -1.07 -9.97 24.63
CA MET A 292 -1.73 -10.96 25.48
C MET A 292 -0.75 -11.57 26.48
N LEU A 293 0.46 -11.93 26.02
CA LEU A 293 1.52 -12.44 26.91
C LEU A 293 1.94 -11.42 27.97
N LYS A 294 2.08 -10.15 27.60
CA LYS A 294 2.43 -9.07 28.55
C LYS A 294 1.33 -8.79 29.56
N ILE A 295 0.07 -8.86 29.14
CA ILE A 295 -1.08 -8.67 30.02
C ILE A 295 -1.17 -9.82 31.04
N LEU A 296 -0.92 -11.06 30.59
CA LEU A 296 -0.80 -12.21 31.49
C LEU A 296 0.36 -12.05 32.49
N GLU A 297 1.50 -11.50 32.06
CA GLU A 297 2.62 -11.18 32.97
C GLU A 297 2.23 -10.13 34.02
N VAL A 298 1.45 -9.11 33.63
CA VAL A 298 0.88 -8.13 34.57
C VAL A 298 -0.08 -8.80 35.55
N PHE A 299 -0.97 -9.68 35.07
CA PHE A 299 -1.91 -10.42 35.92
C PHE A 299 -1.17 -11.24 36.99
N GLN A 300 -0.14 -11.99 36.59
CA GLN A 300 0.67 -12.79 37.52
C GLN A 300 1.47 -11.93 38.51
N THR A 301 1.88 -10.73 38.11
CA THR A 301 2.58 -9.80 39.01
C THR A 301 1.63 -9.17 40.03
N ALA A 302 0.37 -8.96 39.64
CA ALA A 302 -0.67 -8.40 40.49
C ALA A 302 -1.27 -9.43 41.47
N ASP A 303 -1.47 -10.68 41.05
CA ASP A 303 -1.94 -11.78 41.91
C ASP A 303 -0.82 -12.33 42.82
N ARG A 304 -0.40 -11.51 43.79
CA ARG A 304 0.64 -11.89 44.76
C ARG A 304 0.27 -13.09 45.62
N GLN A 305 -1.03 -13.35 45.78
CA GLN A 305 -1.55 -14.41 46.62
C GLN A 305 -1.78 -15.72 45.85
N ASN A 306 -1.59 -15.74 44.53
CA ASN A 306 -1.89 -16.87 43.64
C ASN A 306 -3.31 -17.42 43.84
N THR A 307 -4.26 -16.53 44.06
CA THR A 307 -5.67 -16.90 44.24
C THR A 307 -6.38 -17.12 42.92
N GLY A 308 -5.77 -16.70 41.80
CA GLY A 308 -6.40 -16.67 40.48
C GLY A 308 -7.36 -15.51 40.29
N GLN A 309 -7.43 -14.58 41.26
CA GLN A 309 -8.27 -13.39 41.24
C GLN A 309 -7.48 -12.18 41.74
N ILE A 310 -7.78 -11.00 41.20
CA ILE A 310 -7.13 -9.74 41.60
C ILE A 310 -8.17 -8.84 42.27
N THR A 311 -7.94 -8.49 43.53
CA THR A 311 -8.78 -7.51 44.23
C THR A 311 -8.48 -6.07 43.78
N LYS A 312 -9.43 -5.14 43.94
CA LYS A 312 -9.23 -3.71 43.60
C LYS A 312 -7.97 -3.11 44.25
N LYS A 313 -7.64 -3.55 45.46
CA LYS A 313 -6.45 -3.11 46.19
C LYS A 313 -5.17 -3.67 45.56
N GLU A 314 -5.14 -4.96 45.24
CA GLU A 314 -3.99 -5.59 44.56
C GLU A 314 -3.74 -5.00 43.17
N PHE A 315 -4.82 -4.69 42.44
CA PHE A 315 -4.72 -4.00 41.15
C PHE A 315 -4.10 -2.60 41.28
N LEU A 316 -4.54 -1.79 42.24
CA LEU A 316 -3.98 -0.45 42.47
C LEU A 316 -2.52 -0.53 42.95
N GLU A 317 -2.18 -1.46 43.85
CA GLU A 317 -0.80 -1.68 44.30
C GLU A 317 0.10 -2.18 43.16
N ALA A 318 -0.41 -3.00 42.25
CA ALA A 318 0.33 -3.45 41.06
C ALA A 318 0.64 -2.30 40.12
N MET A 319 -0.25 -1.29 40.01
CA MET A 319 -0.06 -0.10 39.18
C MET A 319 0.94 0.90 39.78
N GLU A 320 1.34 0.75 41.04
CA GLU A 320 2.47 1.49 41.61
C GLU A 320 3.83 0.90 41.22
N ILE A 321 3.85 -0.35 40.69
CA ILE A 321 5.08 -1.03 40.30
C ILE A 321 5.57 -0.47 38.94
N PRO A 322 6.81 0.06 38.85
CA PRO A 322 7.32 0.67 37.62
C PRO A 322 7.34 -0.28 36.41
N SER A 323 7.60 -1.57 36.62
CA SER A 323 7.59 -2.58 35.55
C SER A 323 6.20 -2.82 34.99
N VAL A 324 5.17 -2.85 35.84
CA VAL A 324 3.77 -3.02 35.42
C VAL A 324 3.29 -1.79 34.65
N MET A 325 3.61 -0.59 35.12
CA MET A 325 3.31 0.66 34.41
C MET A 325 3.99 0.72 33.02
N GLN A 326 5.22 0.21 32.91
CA GLN A 326 5.90 0.12 31.62
C GLN A 326 5.19 -0.88 30.68
N LEU A 327 4.82 -2.06 31.16
CA LEU A 327 4.09 -3.06 30.38
C LEU A 327 2.72 -2.53 29.91
N MET A 328 1.97 -1.84 30.78
CA MET A 328 0.69 -1.21 30.45
C MET A 328 0.83 -0.10 29.38
N HIS A 329 1.89 0.71 29.46
CA HIS A 329 2.18 1.71 28.43
C HIS A 329 2.61 1.07 27.10
N GLU A 330 3.38 -0.03 27.14
CA GLU A 330 3.77 -0.79 25.94
C GLU A 330 2.58 -1.46 25.25
N VAL A 331 1.54 -1.81 26.02
CA VAL A 331 0.25 -2.35 25.53
C VAL A 331 -0.70 -1.23 25.05
N GLN A 332 -0.30 0.05 25.16
CA GLN A 332 -1.06 1.24 24.74
C GLN A 332 -2.35 1.50 25.54
N ILE A 333 -2.28 1.35 26.86
CA ILE A 333 -3.41 1.67 27.76
C ILE A 333 -3.16 2.98 28.49
N ASP A 334 -4.17 3.85 28.51
CA ASP A 334 -4.09 5.11 29.25
C ASP A 334 -4.31 4.86 30.75
N VAL A 335 -3.20 4.81 31.48
CA VAL A 335 -3.13 4.61 32.94
C VAL A 335 -3.55 5.86 33.75
N ARG A 336 -4.08 6.92 33.13
CA ARG A 336 -4.53 8.12 33.86
C ARG A 336 -5.79 7.91 34.72
N GLN A 337 -6.58 6.87 34.45
CA GLN A 337 -7.83 6.57 35.18
C GLN A 337 -7.91 5.09 35.59
N VAL A 338 -6.87 4.60 36.28
CA VAL A 338 -6.77 3.21 36.75
C VAL A 338 -7.97 2.78 37.61
N GLU A 339 -8.47 3.65 38.49
CA GLU A 339 -9.58 3.31 39.39
C GLU A 339 -10.87 2.97 38.62
N THR A 340 -11.20 3.75 37.59
CA THR A 340 -12.38 3.50 36.75
C THR A 340 -12.16 2.32 35.82
N LEU A 341 -10.91 1.99 35.49
CA LEU A 341 -10.61 0.85 34.64
C LEU A 341 -10.97 -0.45 35.37
N PHE A 342 -10.68 -0.57 36.67
CA PHE A 342 -11.08 -1.75 37.46
C PHE A 342 -12.61 -1.96 37.44
N ASP A 343 -13.36 -0.88 37.69
CA ASP A 343 -14.83 -0.95 37.76
C ASP A 343 -15.48 -1.26 36.41
N VAL A 344 -14.82 -0.93 35.29
CA VAL A 344 -15.26 -1.26 33.93
C VAL A 344 -14.91 -2.71 33.56
N LEU A 345 -13.81 -3.25 34.09
CA LEU A 345 -13.39 -4.63 33.85
C LEU A 345 -14.21 -5.64 34.66
N ASP A 346 -14.67 -5.26 35.86
CA ASP A 346 -15.49 -6.07 36.78
C ASP A 346 -16.96 -6.11 36.33
N TYR A 347 -17.22 -6.73 35.17
CA TYR A 347 -18.58 -6.78 34.61
C TYR A 347 -19.51 -7.70 35.42
N ASN A 348 -18.97 -8.73 36.09
CA ASN A 348 -19.77 -9.62 36.96
C ASN A 348 -20.07 -9.00 38.34
N SER A 349 -19.48 -7.82 38.65
CA SER A 349 -19.63 -7.10 39.92
C SER A 349 -19.28 -7.94 41.15
N SER A 350 -18.32 -8.85 41.00
CA SER A 350 -17.82 -9.71 42.09
C SER A 350 -16.91 -8.94 43.05
N GLY A 351 -16.38 -7.78 42.64
CA GLY A 351 -15.38 -7.01 43.37
C GLY A 351 -13.95 -7.54 43.20
N THR A 352 -13.76 -8.52 42.32
CA THR A 352 -12.49 -9.19 41.99
C THR A 352 -12.41 -9.40 40.48
N LEU A 353 -11.21 -9.33 39.90
CA LEU A 353 -11.00 -9.63 38.48
C LEU A 353 -10.36 -11.00 38.34
N ASP A 354 -11.02 -11.93 37.65
CA ASP A 354 -10.38 -13.18 37.25
C ASP A 354 -9.45 -12.99 36.03
N SER A 355 -8.74 -14.05 35.64
CA SER A 355 -7.80 -13.98 34.52
C SER A 355 -8.45 -13.70 33.17
N GLU A 356 -9.70 -14.12 32.97
CA GLU A 356 -10.43 -13.97 31.72
C GLU A 356 -10.96 -12.54 31.60
N GLU A 357 -11.61 -12.04 32.66
CA GLU A 357 -12.07 -10.64 32.80
C GLU A 357 -10.93 -9.65 32.61
N PHE A 358 -9.79 -9.93 33.25
CA PHE A 358 -8.61 -9.07 33.15
C PHE A 358 -8.01 -9.06 31.75
N VAL A 359 -7.75 -10.23 31.15
CA VAL A 359 -7.07 -10.31 29.85
C VAL A 359 -7.97 -9.80 28.74
N GLU A 360 -9.24 -10.21 28.72
CA GLU A 360 -10.18 -9.83 27.68
C GLU A 360 -10.52 -8.34 27.75
N GLY A 361 -10.81 -7.82 28.94
CA GLY A 361 -11.14 -6.42 29.11
C GLY A 361 -9.95 -5.48 28.84
N ILE A 362 -8.73 -5.85 29.21
CA ILE A 362 -7.51 -5.10 28.87
C ILE A 362 -7.19 -5.19 27.37
N MET A 363 -7.44 -6.34 26.73
CA MET A 363 -7.32 -6.49 25.26
C MET A 363 -8.35 -5.64 24.50
N LEU A 364 -9.56 -5.47 25.04
CA LEU A 364 -10.59 -4.59 24.48
C LEU A 364 -10.29 -3.10 24.69
N ALA A 365 -9.64 -2.77 25.80
CA ALA A 365 -9.23 -1.40 26.14
C ALA A 365 -7.97 -0.93 25.38
N ARG A 366 -7.26 -1.84 24.72
CA ARG A 366 -6.05 -1.54 23.97
C ARG A 366 -6.31 -0.78 22.67
N GLY A 367 -5.54 0.30 22.46
CA GLY A 367 -5.45 1.05 21.19
C GLY A 367 -5.72 2.55 21.36
N GLU A 368 -5.34 3.34 20.35
CA GLU A 368 -5.36 4.82 20.42
C GLU A 368 -6.76 5.47 20.29
N ALA A 369 -7.85 4.72 20.09
CA ALA A 369 -9.13 5.33 19.70
C ALA A 369 -10.42 4.52 19.98
N ARG A 370 -10.53 3.80 21.10
CA ARG A 370 -11.87 3.45 21.61
C ARG A 370 -12.20 4.41 22.73
N SER A 371 -13.19 5.27 22.52
CA SER A 371 -13.66 6.15 23.58
C SER A 371 -14.03 5.27 24.78
N ARG A 372 -13.64 5.69 25.98
CA ARG A 372 -14.07 5.11 27.26
C ARG A 372 -15.56 4.72 27.26
N GLU A 373 -16.37 5.51 26.57
CA GLU A 373 -17.81 5.30 26.39
C GLU A 373 -18.18 4.04 25.59
N VAL A 374 -17.38 3.65 24.59
CA VAL A 374 -17.60 2.40 23.84
C VAL A 374 -17.22 1.19 24.68
N ILE A 375 -16.14 1.27 25.45
CA ILE A 375 -15.73 0.18 26.36
C ILE A 375 -16.75 0.04 27.48
N ALA A 376 -17.13 1.16 28.12
CA ALA A 376 -18.18 1.18 29.13
C ALA A 376 -19.49 0.61 28.59
N ALA A 377 -19.93 1.03 27.39
CA ALA A 377 -21.16 0.49 26.78
C ALA A 377 -21.07 -1.01 26.46
N GLN A 378 -19.89 -1.51 26.10
CA GLN A 378 -19.69 -2.93 25.78
C GLN A 378 -19.63 -3.80 27.05
N CYS A 379 -19.02 -3.29 28.11
CA CYS A 379 -19.04 -3.90 29.44
C CYS A 379 -20.45 -3.85 30.07
N ASP A 380 -21.18 -2.75 29.90
CA ASP A 380 -22.58 -2.62 30.34
C ASP A 380 -23.47 -3.66 29.64
N LEU A 381 -23.24 -3.89 28.34
CA LEU A 381 -23.92 -4.95 27.57
C LEU A 381 -23.62 -6.35 28.11
N TRP A 382 -22.37 -6.65 28.43
CA TRP A 382 -21.99 -7.94 29.02
C TRP A 382 -22.56 -8.14 30.41
N LYS A 383 -22.63 -7.07 31.21
CA LYS A 383 -23.27 -7.11 32.52
C LYS A 383 -24.76 -7.42 32.39
N ASP A 384 -25.46 -6.77 31.45
CA ASP A 384 -26.88 -7.00 31.18
C ASP A 384 -27.13 -8.43 30.66
N GLU A 385 -26.24 -8.96 29.81
CA GLU A 385 -26.26 -10.36 29.33
C GLU A 385 -26.08 -11.37 30.47
N HIS A 386 -25.12 -11.12 31.37
CA HIS A 386 -24.86 -12.01 32.50
C HIS A 386 -25.99 -11.96 33.54
N ASP A 387 -26.54 -10.78 33.82
CA ASP A 387 -27.68 -10.61 34.71
C ASP A 387 -28.93 -11.29 34.13
N THR A 388 -29.16 -11.18 32.82
CA THR A 388 -30.27 -11.91 32.17
C THR A 388 -30.10 -13.42 32.26
N ILE A 389 -28.89 -13.97 32.05
CA ILE A 389 -28.62 -15.41 32.23
C ILE A 389 -28.93 -15.86 33.66
N LYS A 390 -28.46 -15.13 34.68
CA LYS A 390 -28.74 -15.45 36.09
C LYS A 390 -30.24 -15.44 36.40
N THR A 391 -31.00 -14.48 35.87
CA THR A 391 -32.45 -14.44 36.06
C THR A 391 -33.17 -15.60 35.37
N LEU A 392 -32.64 -16.06 34.22
CA LEU A 392 -33.17 -17.24 33.54
C LEU A 392 -32.89 -18.53 34.32
N GLU A 393 -31.70 -18.67 34.90
CA GLU A 393 -31.36 -19.81 35.77
C GLU A 393 -32.27 -19.84 37.01
N GLN A 394 -32.50 -18.70 37.67
CA GLN A 394 -33.43 -18.62 38.80
C GLN A 394 -34.87 -18.96 38.42
N LEU A 395 -35.33 -18.51 37.25
CA LEU A 395 -36.66 -18.87 36.75
C LEU A 395 -36.77 -20.36 36.41
N GLU A 396 -35.72 -20.97 35.89
CA GLU A 396 -35.67 -22.41 35.62
C GLU A 396 -35.78 -23.21 36.94
N ASP A 397 -35.05 -22.80 37.97
CA ASP A 397 -35.13 -23.40 39.30
C ASP A 397 -36.53 -23.24 39.93
N GLU A 398 -37.14 -22.04 39.87
CA GLU A 398 -38.50 -21.81 40.39
C GLU A 398 -39.55 -22.63 39.64
N ILE A 399 -39.42 -22.77 38.32
CA ILE A 399 -40.30 -23.62 37.52
C ILE A 399 -40.11 -25.09 37.91
N GLY A 400 -38.86 -25.52 38.11
CA GLY A 400 -38.53 -26.86 38.59
C GLY A 400 -39.21 -27.18 39.93
N GLU A 401 -39.08 -26.29 40.92
CA GLU A 401 -39.72 -26.46 42.23
C GLU A 401 -41.26 -26.47 42.13
N ALA A 402 -41.84 -25.64 41.26
CA ALA A 402 -43.29 -25.62 41.03
C ALA A 402 -43.79 -26.93 40.40
N PHE A 403 -43.06 -27.51 39.45
CA PHE A 403 -43.37 -28.80 38.85
C PHE A 403 -43.27 -29.95 39.86
N ASP A 404 -42.23 -29.95 40.71
CA ASP A 404 -42.08 -30.94 41.77
C ASP A 404 -43.20 -30.83 42.82
N GLY A 405 -43.58 -29.60 43.18
CA GLY A 405 -44.73 -29.33 44.04
C GLY A 405 -46.04 -29.86 43.44
N MET A 406 -46.27 -29.63 42.14
CA MET A 406 -47.44 -30.16 41.42
C MET A 406 -47.46 -31.69 41.38
N ASN A 407 -46.33 -32.32 41.08
CA ASN A 407 -46.22 -33.78 41.05
C ASN A 407 -46.53 -34.39 42.42
N LYS A 408 -46.03 -33.80 43.50
CA LYS A 408 -46.33 -34.23 44.86
C LYS A 408 -47.81 -34.09 45.21
N LEU A 409 -48.46 -33.03 44.72
CA LEU A 409 -49.89 -32.77 44.93
C LEU A 409 -50.76 -33.78 44.15
N ILE A 410 -50.35 -34.13 42.92
CA ILE A 410 -50.97 -35.19 42.12
C ILE A 410 -50.83 -36.55 42.82
N GLU A 411 -49.65 -36.88 43.37
CA GLU A 411 -49.43 -38.11 44.13
C GLU A 411 -50.32 -38.18 45.38
N THR A 412 -50.44 -37.09 46.15
CA THR A 412 -51.35 -37.04 47.30
C THR A 412 -52.81 -37.17 46.89
N PHE A 413 -53.23 -36.50 45.81
CA PHE A 413 -54.60 -36.58 45.33
C PHE A 413 -54.93 -37.99 44.81
N HIS A 414 -53.95 -38.65 44.17
CA HIS A 414 -54.08 -40.05 43.73
C HIS A 414 -54.20 -41.01 44.93
N ALA A 415 -53.40 -40.80 45.98
CA ALA A 415 -53.48 -41.56 47.21
C ALA A 415 -54.84 -41.38 47.91
N ASP A 416 -55.35 -40.14 48.00
CA ASP A 416 -56.67 -39.84 48.58
C ASP A 416 -57.82 -40.44 47.77
N LEU A 417 -57.72 -40.44 46.43
CA LEU A 417 -58.69 -41.10 45.54
C LEU A 417 -58.72 -42.62 45.71
N LEU A 418 -57.56 -43.24 45.94
CA LEU A 418 -57.47 -44.67 46.22
C LEU A 418 -58.07 -45.02 47.59
N LEU A 419 -57.88 -44.16 48.60
CA LEU A 419 -58.54 -44.30 49.91
C LEU A 419 -60.06 -44.15 49.81
N ALA A 420 -60.55 -43.10 49.13
CA ALA A 420 -61.98 -42.89 48.91
C ALA A 420 -62.63 -44.03 48.11
N ARG A 421 -61.92 -44.58 47.12
CA ARG A 421 -62.37 -45.76 46.37
C ARG A 421 -62.39 -47.02 47.25
N GLY A 422 -61.42 -47.17 48.15
CA GLY A 422 -61.38 -48.26 49.13
C GLY A 422 -62.56 -48.22 50.11
N GLU A 423 -62.92 -47.04 50.60
CA GLU A 423 -64.09 -46.84 51.48
C GLU A 423 -65.42 -47.09 50.74
N SER A 424 -65.53 -46.67 49.47
CA SER A 424 -66.73 -46.92 48.67
C SER A 424 -66.98 -48.41 48.39
N LEU A 425 -65.91 -49.21 48.25
CA LEU A 425 -66.00 -50.66 48.05
C LEU A 425 -66.37 -51.40 49.33
N GLN A 426 -66.01 -50.89 50.52
CA GLN A 426 -66.51 -51.42 51.78
C GLN A 426 -68.00 -51.09 51.99
N SER A 427 -68.47 -49.90 51.61
CA SER A 427 -69.90 -49.56 51.70
C SER A 427 -70.79 -50.33 50.72
N LEU A 428 -70.26 -50.71 49.55
CA LEU A 428 -70.99 -51.53 48.56
C LEU A 428 -71.11 -53.00 48.99
N HIS A 429 -70.15 -53.52 49.77
CA HIS A 429 -70.22 -54.89 50.29
C HIS A 429 -71.17 -55.04 51.49
N GLU A 430 -71.48 -53.94 52.19
CA GLU A 430 -72.49 -53.93 53.26
C GLU A 430 -73.94 -53.76 52.73
N SER A 431 -74.14 -53.22 51.52
CA SER A 431 -75.47 -53.01 50.93
C SER A 431 -76.03 -54.22 50.16
N ASP A 432 -75.21 -55.19 49.75
CA ASP A 432 -75.67 -56.38 49.00
C ASP A 432 -76.09 -57.57 49.88
N HIS A 433 -76.17 -57.38 51.20
CA HIS A 433 -76.58 -58.41 52.17
C HIS A 433 -77.83 -58.08 52.99
N VAL A 434 -78.76 -57.24 52.52
CA VAL A 434 -80.11 -57.16 53.11
C VAL A 434 -81.15 -56.85 52.04
N VAL A 435 -81.82 -57.89 51.54
CA VAL A 435 -83.28 -58.05 51.35
C VAL A 435 -83.49 -59.19 50.34
N THR A 436 -83.48 -60.40 50.90
CA THR A 436 -84.29 -61.54 50.46
C THR A 436 -85.77 -61.15 50.50
N GLY A 437 -86.57 -61.65 49.55
CA GLY A 437 -87.97 -61.24 49.38
C GLY A 437 -89.00 -61.74 50.39
N SER A 438 -90.27 -61.49 50.01
CA SER A 438 -91.61 -61.89 50.51
C SER A 438 -92.43 -60.65 50.97
N ASP A 439 -93.71 -60.42 50.63
CA ASP A 439 -94.85 -61.27 50.29
C ASP A 439 -95.94 -60.51 49.48
N HIS A 440 -96.78 -61.30 48.77
CA HIS A 440 -98.13 -61.02 48.22
C HIS A 440 -98.34 -60.16 46.96
#